data_AF-A0A8J7SX95-F1
#
_entry.id   AF-A0A8J7SX95-F1
#
_cell.length_a   1.000
_cell.length_b   1.000
_cell.length_c   1.000
_cell.angle_alpha   90.00
_cell.angle_beta   90.00
_cell.angle_gamma   90.00
#
_symmetry.space_group_name_H-M   'P 1'
#
loop_
_entity.id
_entity.type
_entity.pdbx_description
1 polymer ?
#
loop_
_entity_poly.entity_id
_entity_poly.type
_entity_poly.pdbx_seq_one_letter_code
_entity_poly.pdbx_strand_id
1 'polypeptide(L)'
;LNKGQSIETITLDEALDLFKLPRTLGEFEEQTVKANVGRFGPYVQIGKLFVSIPKGEDPMDITLDRAIELIKDKRDKEAKSHLKQFAEEPELEVRAGRWGPYISYQGKNYKIPKKDADRAAELSLDECKQIIASESKKPATRTRSRATKK
;
A
#
# COMPACT_ATOMS: atom_id res chain seq x y z
N LEU A 1 -19.09 -10.31 8.04
CA LEU A 1 -18.70 -11.71 8.25
C LEU A 1 -17.22 -11.84 7.96
N ASN A 2 -16.49 -12.56 8.81
CA ASN A 2 -15.08 -12.84 8.57
C ASN A 2 -14.92 -13.79 7.38
N LYS A 3 -13.71 -13.84 6.82
CA LYS A 3 -13.42 -14.66 5.64
C LYS A 3 -13.63 -16.14 5.98
N GLY A 4 -14.64 -16.76 5.37
CA GLY A 4 -15.00 -18.17 5.58
C GLY A 4 -16.29 -18.39 6.36
N GLN A 5 -16.85 -17.35 6.99
CA GLN A 5 -18.18 -17.43 7.63
C GLN A 5 -19.29 -17.25 6.59
N SER A 6 -20.34 -18.08 6.67
CA SER A 6 -21.56 -17.96 5.86
C SER A 6 -22.75 -17.55 6.73
N ILE A 7 -23.66 -16.75 6.16
CA ILE A 7 -24.88 -16.29 6.84
C ILE A 7 -25.78 -17.45 7.29
N GLU A 8 -25.69 -18.60 6.60
CA GLU A 8 -26.49 -19.80 6.88
C GLU A 8 -25.93 -20.67 8.01
N THR A 9 -24.64 -20.50 8.34
CA THR A 9 -23.91 -21.42 9.24
C THR A 9 -23.31 -20.73 10.46
N ILE A 10 -23.34 -19.39 10.50
CA ILE A 10 -22.79 -18.62 11.61
C ILE A 10 -23.58 -18.90 12.89
N THR A 11 -22.85 -19.15 13.97
CA THR A 11 -23.43 -19.33 15.30
C THR A 11 -23.75 -17.99 15.93
N LEU A 12 -24.64 -17.98 16.94
CA LEU A 12 -24.97 -16.76 17.69
C LEU A 12 -23.73 -16.14 18.32
N ASP A 13 -22.86 -16.95 18.92
CA ASP A 13 -21.65 -16.47 19.60
C ASP A 13 -20.69 -15.82 18.60
N GLU A 14 -20.47 -16.44 17.44
CA GLU A 14 -19.67 -15.85 16.36
C GLU A 14 -20.28 -14.56 15.82
N ALA A 15 -21.61 -14.47 15.74
CA ALA A 15 -22.28 -13.25 15.33
C ALA A 15 -22.11 -12.13 16.37
N LEU A 16 -22.22 -12.44 17.66
CA LEU A 16 -21.99 -11.50 18.76
C LEU A 16 -20.55 -10.98 18.77
N ASP A 17 -19.58 -11.83 18.46
CA ASP A 17 -18.17 -11.42 18.37
C ASP A 17 -17.94 -10.37 17.29
N LEU A 18 -18.65 -10.44 16.16
CA LEU A 18 -18.52 -9.45 15.09
C LEU A 18 -18.99 -8.05 15.51
N PHE A 19 -19.91 -7.94 16.47
CA PHE A 19 -20.37 -6.65 17.00
C PHE A 19 -19.37 -5.99 17.95
N LYS A 20 -18.35 -6.72 18.42
CA LYS A 20 -17.30 -6.16 19.29
C LYS A 20 -16.36 -5.21 18.54
N LEU A 21 -16.37 -5.25 17.20
CA LEU A 21 -15.66 -4.32 16.33
C LEU A 21 -16.63 -3.26 15.78
N PRO A 22 -16.22 -1.98 15.62
CA PRO A 22 -14.86 -1.44 15.76
C PRO A 22 -14.44 -1.22 17.22
N ARG A 23 -13.26 -1.74 17.59
CA ARG A 23 -12.67 -1.54 18.92
C ARG A 23 -11.82 -0.27 18.92
N THR A 24 -12.05 0.61 19.89
CA THR A 24 -11.20 1.79 20.10
C THR A 24 -10.02 1.40 20.96
N LEU A 25 -8.79 1.64 20.47
CA LEU A 25 -7.55 1.29 21.16
C LEU A 25 -7.02 2.44 22.03
N GLY A 26 -7.30 3.68 21.64
CA GLY A 26 -6.86 4.89 22.32
C GLY A 26 -6.71 6.07 21.36
N GLU A 27 -5.85 7.01 21.71
CA GLU A 27 -5.53 8.20 20.92
C GLU A 27 -4.03 8.26 20.61
N PHE A 28 -3.71 8.70 19.40
CA PHE A 28 -2.34 8.94 18.95
C PHE A 28 -2.35 10.18 18.05
N GLU A 29 -1.47 11.15 18.30
CA GLU A 29 -1.39 12.41 17.53
C GLU A 29 -2.76 13.12 17.39
N GLU A 30 -3.50 13.26 18.50
CA GLU A 30 -4.84 13.88 18.56
C GLU A 30 -5.91 13.17 17.71
N GLN A 31 -5.63 11.94 17.25
CA GLN A 31 -6.54 11.13 16.46
C GLN A 31 -6.85 9.81 17.16
N THR A 32 -8.13 9.43 17.13
CA THR A 32 -8.57 8.15 17.68
C THR A 32 -8.08 6.99 16.82
N VAL A 33 -7.44 6.01 17.47
CA VAL A 33 -6.97 4.77 16.85
C VAL A 33 -8.01 3.68 17.07
N LYS A 34 -8.47 3.04 15.99
CA LYS A 34 -9.49 1.99 16.01
C LYS A 34 -9.00 0.74 15.29
N ALA A 35 -9.28 -0.45 15.82
CA ALA A 35 -9.12 -1.72 15.14
C ALA A 35 -10.47 -2.17 14.57
N ASN A 36 -10.47 -2.64 13.32
CA ASN A 36 -11.68 -3.11 12.66
C ASN A 36 -11.36 -4.16 11.58
N VAL A 37 -12.39 -4.84 11.06
CA VAL A 37 -12.29 -5.79 9.95
C VAL A 37 -13.07 -5.27 8.75
N GLY A 38 -12.39 -5.17 7.61
CA GLY A 38 -12.97 -4.69 6.37
C GLY A 38 -12.88 -5.72 5.24
N ARG A 39 -13.29 -5.31 4.03
CA ARG A 39 -13.27 -6.17 2.82
C ARG A 39 -11.89 -6.80 2.54
N PHE A 40 -10.81 -6.09 2.89
CA PHE A 40 -9.44 -6.53 2.62
C PHE A 40 -8.76 -7.22 3.81
N GLY A 41 -9.49 -7.45 4.91
CA GLY A 41 -8.99 -8.03 6.15
C GLY A 41 -8.96 -7.05 7.33
N PRO A 42 -8.33 -7.44 8.46
CA PRO A 42 -8.21 -6.63 9.65
C PRO A 42 -7.29 -5.42 9.41
N TYR A 43 -7.64 -4.28 9.99
CA TYR A 43 -6.90 -3.03 9.86
C TYR A 43 -7.01 -2.15 11.11
N VAL A 44 -6.00 -1.31 11.30
CA VAL A 44 -6.01 -0.17 12.21
C VAL A 44 -6.37 1.09 11.41
N GLN A 45 -7.26 1.91 11.96
CA GLN A 45 -7.64 3.21 11.43
C GLN A 45 -7.19 4.32 12.37
N ILE A 46 -6.55 5.35 11.81
CA ILE A 46 -6.26 6.62 12.47
C ILE A 46 -6.66 7.76 11.54
N GLY A 47 -7.73 8.48 11.87
CA GLY A 47 -8.32 9.49 10.99
C GLY A 47 -8.64 8.95 9.59
N LYS A 48 -7.89 9.42 8.58
CA LYS A 48 -8.00 9.00 7.17
C LYS A 48 -6.99 7.92 6.76
N LEU A 49 -6.06 7.55 7.63
CA LEU A 49 -5.04 6.54 7.36
C LEU A 49 -5.53 5.16 7.80
N PHE A 50 -5.38 4.19 6.91
CA PHE A 50 -5.74 2.79 7.13
C PHE A 50 -4.49 1.92 7.03
N VAL A 51 -4.20 1.14 8.07
CA VAL A 51 -3.01 0.28 8.15
C VAL A 51 -3.45 -1.16 8.29
N SER A 52 -3.06 -2.02 7.35
CA SER A 52 -3.42 -3.44 7.42
C SER A 52 -2.70 -4.13 8.58
N ILE A 53 -3.44 -4.92 9.35
CA ILE A 53 -2.87 -5.77 10.38
C ILE A 53 -2.25 -7.01 9.69
N PRO A 54 -1.01 -7.40 10.00
CA PRO A 54 -0.36 -8.57 9.41
C PRO A 54 -1.16 -9.86 9.61
N LYS A 55 -0.99 -10.82 8.69
CA LYS A 55 -1.60 -12.14 8.83
C LYS A 55 -1.03 -12.85 10.07
N GLY A 56 -1.90 -13.23 11.00
CA GLY A 56 -1.52 -13.89 12.25
C GLY A 56 -1.73 -13.04 13.49
N GLU A 57 -1.99 -11.74 13.34
CA GLU A 57 -2.40 -10.86 14.44
C GLU A 57 -3.93 -10.67 14.42
N ASP A 58 -4.57 -10.77 15.58
CA ASP A 58 -6.03 -10.61 15.73
C ASP A 58 -6.38 -9.14 16.01
N PRO A 59 -7.31 -8.51 15.26
CA PRO A 59 -7.81 -7.17 15.57
C PRO A 59 -8.45 -7.04 16.96
N MET A 60 -8.87 -8.14 17.59
CA MET A 60 -9.42 -8.16 18.94
C MET A 60 -8.34 -8.04 20.01
N ASP A 61 -7.14 -8.56 19.76
CA ASP A 61 -6.04 -8.60 20.74
C ASP A 61 -4.97 -7.53 20.51
N ILE A 62 -5.02 -6.83 19.37
CA ILE A 62 -4.04 -5.79 19.06
C ILE A 62 -4.03 -4.68 20.11
N THR A 63 -2.83 -4.27 20.53
CA THR A 63 -2.61 -3.19 21.48
C THR A 63 -2.41 -1.85 20.78
N LEU A 64 -2.56 -0.74 21.52
CA LEU A 64 -2.29 0.60 21.00
C LEU A 64 -0.83 0.74 20.55
N ASP A 65 0.13 0.24 21.32
CA ASP A 65 1.55 0.32 20.97
C ASP A 65 1.85 -0.40 19.65
N ARG A 66 1.30 -1.62 19.48
CA ARG A 66 1.44 -2.37 18.24
C ARG A 66 0.80 -1.65 17.06
N ALA A 67 -0.36 -1.04 17.28
CA ALA A 67 -1.02 -0.22 16.27
C ALA A 67 -0.16 1.00 15.86
N ILE A 68 0.48 1.66 16.82
CA ILE A 68 1.40 2.79 16.58
C ILE A 68 2.62 2.35 15.77
N GLU A 69 3.22 1.20 16.09
CA GLU A 69 4.32 0.63 15.30
C GLU A 69 3.92 0.43 13.83
N LEU A 70 2.77 -0.20 13.58
CA LEU A 70 2.27 -0.43 12.22
C LEU A 70 2.02 0.89 11.48
N ILE A 71 1.51 1.91 12.17
CA ILE A 71 1.29 3.24 11.61
C ILE A 71 2.63 3.89 11.19
N LYS A 72 3.64 3.86 12.06
CA LYS A 72 4.97 4.40 11.76
C LYS A 72 5.63 3.66 10.60
N ASP A 73 5.61 2.34 10.63
CA ASP A 73 6.13 1.49 9.55
C ASP A 73 5.50 1.81 8.19
N LYS A 74 4.18 2.06 8.17
CA LYS A 74 3.48 2.43 6.94
C LYS A 74 3.94 3.80 6.44
N ARG A 75 4.03 4.80 7.32
CA ARG A 75 4.50 6.14 6.96
C ARG A 75 5.93 6.11 6.43
N ASP A 76 6.81 5.34 7.05
CA ASP A 76 8.20 5.18 6.62
C ASP A 76 8.30 4.50 5.25
N LYS A 77 7.46 3.48 5.00
CA LYS A 77 7.40 2.82 3.70
C LYS A 77 6.86 3.75 2.62
N GLU A 78 5.84 4.55 2.93
CA GLU A 78 5.32 5.56 2.01
C GLU A 78 6.41 6.58 1.70
N ALA A 79 7.07 7.17 2.71
CA ALA A 79 8.16 8.11 2.51
C ALA A 79 9.31 7.53 1.66
N LYS A 80 9.73 6.29 1.92
CA LYS A 80 10.76 5.59 1.11
C LYS A 80 10.29 5.26 -0.30
N SER A 81 8.98 5.15 -0.53
CA SER A 81 8.40 4.88 -1.85
C SER A 81 8.39 6.11 -2.75
N HIS A 82 8.43 7.32 -2.18
CA HIS A 82 8.47 8.58 -2.90
C HIS A 82 9.94 9.02 -3.01
N LEU A 83 10.58 8.79 -4.17
CA LEU A 83 12.01 9.08 -4.35
C LEU A 83 12.27 10.53 -4.75
N LYS A 84 11.46 11.08 -5.67
CA LYS A 84 11.62 12.44 -6.16
C LYS A 84 10.31 12.97 -6.74
N GLN A 85 9.96 14.20 -6.40
CA GLN A 85 8.89 14.96 -7.04
C GLN A 85 9.48 16.24 -7.62
N PHE A 86 8.94 16.71 -8.74
CA PHE A 86 9.40 17.92 -9.41
C PHE A 86 8.38 19.05 -9.20
N ALA A 87 8.84 20.20 -8.72
CA ALA A 87 7.96 21.35 -8.46
C ALA A 87 7.36 21.94 -9.76
N GLU A 88 8.10 21.86 -10.87
CA GLU A 88 7.67 22.32 -12.19
C GLU A 88 6.55 21.45 -12.79
N GLU A 89 6.54 20.16 -12.44
CA GLU A 89 5.62 19.15 -12.99
C GLU A 89 5.16 18.25 -11.84
N PRO A 90 4.18 18.68 -11.03
CA PRO A 90 3.76 17.95 -9.83
C PRO A 90 3.15 16.58 -10.14
N GLU A 91 2.71 16.36 -11.38
CA GLU A 91 2.21 15.08 -11.86
C GLU A 91 3.33 14.09 -12.20
N LEU A 92 4.59 14.55 -12.30
CA LEU A 92 5.75 13.70 -12.57
C LEU A 92 6.45 13.36 -11.26
N GLU A 93 6.50 12.07 -10.96
CA GLU A 93 7.10 11.57 -9.74
C GLU A 93 7.92 10.30 -9.98
N VAL A 94 9.09 10.22 -9.35
CA VAL A 94 9.88 9.00 -9.27
C VAL A 94 9.53 8.25 -7.99
N ARG A 95 9.15 6.98 -8.12
CA ARG A 95 8.73 6.12 -7.02
C ARG A 95 9.53 4.83 -6.96
N ALA A 96 9.79 4.33 -5.75
CA ALA A 96 10.37 3.00 -5.54
C ALA A 96 9.28 1.93 -5.60
N GLY A 97 9.42 0.97 -6.51
CA GLY A 97 8.50 -0.16 -6.66
C GLY A 97 9.14 -1.50 -6.31
N ARG A 98 8.31 -2.54 -6.21
CA ARG A 98 8.75 -3.93 -5.97
C ARG A 98 9.78 -4.44 -6.99
N TRP A 99 9.72 -3.92 -8.21
CA TRP A 99 10.55 -4.36 -9.34
C TRP A 99 11.66 -3.37 -9.70
N GLY A 100 11.94 -2.43 -8.80
CA GLY A 100 12.83 -1.29 -9.03
C GLY A 100 12.05 0.03 -9.14
N PRO A 101 12.79 1.15 -9.21
CA PRO A 101 12.19 2.47 -9.31
C PRO A 101 11.52 2.69 -10.67
N TYR A 102 10.49 3.51 -10.67
CA TYR A 102 9.68 3.82 -11.85
C TYR A 102 9.21 5.28 -11.80
N ILE A 103 8.86 5.82 -12.95
CA ILE A 103 8.28 7.16 -13.07
C ILE A 103 6.76 7.00 -13.15
N SER A 104 6.02 7.68 -12.29
CA SER A 104 4.58 7.87 -12.41
C SER A 104 4.32 9.23 -13.04
N TYR A 105 3.57 9.26 -14.15
CA TYR A 105 3.24 10.49 -14.85
C TYR A 105 1.87 10.35 -15.53
N GLN A 106 0.95 11.27 -15.26
CA GLN A 106 -0.40 11.31 -15.86
C GLN A 106 -1.18 9.99 -15.76
N GLY A 107 -1.11 9.34 -14.58
CA GLY A 107 -1.77 8.06 -14.34
C GLY A 107 -1.14 6.85 -15.02
N LYS A 108 0.01 7.01 -15.69
CA LYS A 108 0.80 5.93 -16.30
C LYS A 108 2.11 5.74 -15.54
N ASN A 109 2.61 4.49 -15.56
CA ASN A 109 3.87 4.14 -14.93
C ASN A 109 4.89 3.72 -16.01
N TYR A 110 6.06 4.35 -15.97
CA TYR A 110 7.15 4.15 -16.92
C TYR A 110 8.35 3.57 -16.19
N LYS A 111 8.91 2.49 -16.74
CA LYS A 111 10.02 1.78 -16.11
C LYS A 111 11.32 2.56 -16.29
N ILE A 112 12.06 2.77 -15.19
CA ILE A 112 13.42 3.31 -15.27
C ILE A 112 14.36 2.18 -15.73
N PRO A 113 15.23 2.42 -16.75
CA PRO A 113 16.23 1.45 -17.17
C PRO A 113 17.13 1.02 -16.02
N LYS A 114 17.54 -0.26 -16.00
CA LYS A 114 18.39 -0.81 -14.91
C LYS A 114 19.67 -0.02 -14.66
N LYS A 115 20.27 0.55 -15.72
CA LYS A 115 21.49 1.38 -15.64
C LYS A 115 21.30 2.67 -14.83
N ASP A 116 20.08 3.19 -14.79
CA ASP A 116 19.72 4.43 -14.11
C ASP A 116 18.94 4.16 -12.81
N ALA A 117 18.70 2.88 -12.46
CA ALA A 117 17.90 2.51 -11.31
C ALA A 117 18.56 2.92 -9.99
N ASP A 118 19.88 2.81 -9.88
CA ASP A 118 20.60 3.13 -8.64
C ASP A 118 20.62 4.64 -8.35
N ARG A 119 20.59 5.46 -9.39
CA ARG A 119 20.55 6.94 -9.31
C ARG A 119 19.15 7.52 -9.55
N ALA A 120 18.10 6.70 -9.42
CA ALA A 120 16.74 7.12 -9.76
C ALA A 120 16.26 8.36 -8.96
N ALA A 121 16.72 8.52 -7.72
CA ALA A 121 16.44 9.69 -6.89
C ALA A 121 17.14 10.99 -7.37
N GLU A 122 18.14 10.87 -8.25
CA GLU A 122 18.93 12.01 -8.74
C GLU A 122 18.48 12.48 -10.13
N LEU A 123 17.73 11.65 -10.87
CA LEU A 123 17.30 11.93 -12.25
C LEU A 123 16.68 13.33 -12.39
N SER A 124 17.07 14.05 -13.44
CA SER A 124 16.49 15.35 -13.75
C SER A 124 15.11 15.22 -14.39
N LEU A 125 14.37 16.34 -14.42
CA LEU A 125 13.05 16.40 -15.07
C LEU A 125 13.16 16.03 -16.56
N ASP A 126 14.20 16.52 -17.25
CA ASP A 126 14.44 16.21 -18.66
C ASP A 126 14.76 14.74 -18.89
N GLU A 127 15.58 14.13 -18.04
CA GLU A 127 15.89 12.70 -18.11
C GLU A 127 14.64 11.85 -17.90
N CYS A 128 13.79 12.22 -16.94
CA CYS A 128 12.51 11.55 -16.73
C CYS A 128 11.60 11.66 -17.96
N LYS A 129 11.49 12.86 -18.56
CA LYS A 129 10.72 13.07 -19.80
C LYS A 129 11.26 12.26 -20.98
N GLN A 130 12.58 12.13 -21.10
CA GLN A 130 13.21 11.28 -22.12
C GLN A 130 12.89 9.79 -21.90
N ILE A 131 12.95 9.31 -20.66
CA ILE A 131 12.59 7.93 -20.33
C ILE A 131 11.13 7.67 -20.69
N ILE A 132 10.21 8.57 -20.31
CA ILE A 132 8.78 8.50 -20.66
C ILE A 132 8.59 8.41 -22.18
N ALA A 133 9.24 9.30 -22.94
CA ALA A 133 9.14 9.32 -24.39
C ALA A 133 9.68 8.03 -25.02
N SER A 134 10.75 7.46 -24.46
CA SER A 134 11.35 6.21 -24.93
C SER A 134 10.47 4.99 -24.62
N GLU A 135 9.86 4.93 -23.43
CA GLU A 135 8.98 3.82 -23.02
C GLU A 135 7.64 3.88 -23.75
N SER A 136 7.09 5.08 -23.97
CA SER A 136 5.84 5.26 -24.73
C SER A 136 5.94 4.74 -26.17
N LYS A 137 7.14 4.75 -26.76
CA LYS A 137 7.43 4.23 -28.10
C LYS A 137 7.69 2.72 -28.15
N LYS A 138 7.97 2.09 -27.00
CA LYS A 138 8.23 0.65 -26.98
C LYS A 138 6.92 -0.14 -27.11
N PRO A 139 6.88 -1.19 -27.94
CA PRO A 139 5.72 -2.06 -28.00
C PRO A 139 5.50 -2.72 -26.63
N ALA A 140 4.24 -2.86 -26.22
CA ALA A 140 3.87 -3.54 -24.98
C ALA A 140 4.53 -4.92 -24.95
N THR A 141 5.39 -5.16 -23.96
CA THR A 141 6.05 -6.45 -23.81
C THR A 141 4.98 -7.50 -23.52
N ARG A 142 4.78 -8.48 -24.42
CA ARG A 142 3.88 -9.62 -24.18
C ARG A 142 4.39 -10.39 -22.97
N THR A 143 3.68 -10.29 -21.85
CA THR A 143 3.89 -11.15 -20.69
C THR A 143 3.62 -12.60 -21.11
N ARG A 144 4.66 -13.45 -21.15
CA ARG A 144 4.47 -14.90 -21.27
C ARG A 144 3.72 -15.36 -20.02
N SER A 145 2.46 -15.76 -20.17
CA SER A 145 1.72 -16.39 -19.09
C SER A 145 2.45 -17.67 -18.68
N ARG A 146 2.81 -17.77 -17.40
CA ARG A 146 3.42 -18.98 -16.84
C ARG A 146 2.29 -20.01 -16.71
N ALA A 147 2.32 -21.06 -17.55
CA ALA A 147 1.34 -22.13 -17.48
C ALA A 147 1.44 -22.82 -16.10
N THR A 148 0.38 -22.75 -15.30
CA THR A 148 0.28 -23.44 -14.02
C THR A 148 0.14 -24.93 -14.30
N LYS A 149 1.12 -25.75 -13.91
CA LYS A 149 0.98 -27.22 -13.92
C LYS A 149 -0.01 -27.59 -12.82
N LYS A 150 -1.06 -28.31 -13.20
CA LYS A 150 -2.16 -28.78 -12.35
C LYS A 150 -1.71 -29.94 -11.46
#